data_AF-A0A7W3SXS1-F1
#
_entry.id   AF-A0A7W3SXS1-F1
#
_cell.length_a   1.000
_cell.length_b   1.000
_cell.length_c   1.000
_cell.angle_alpha   90.00
_cell.angle_beta   90.00
_cell.angle_gamma   90.00
#
_symmetry.space_group_name_H-M   'P 1'
#
loop_
_entity.id
_entity.type
_entity.pdbx_description
1 polymer ?
#
loop_
_entity_poly.entity_id
_entity_poly.type
_entity_poly.pdbx_seq_one_letter_code
_entity_poly.pdbx_strand_id
1 'polypeptide(L)'
;MIVELADRDHAYGQNWHIPGSGIISGKEIVRIAQQAISGASKPVLPMGRLSLSLIGLFVPVMKEVVEMLYLTEEPFVLSGEKYERLIGPIPATSFQDGISATIHALQVRA
;
A
#
# COMPACT_ATOMS: atom_id res chain seq x y z
N MET A 1 6.58 0.43 16.04
CA MET A 1 5.11 0.23 16.08
C MET A 1 4.73 -1.13 16.63
N ILE A 2 4.96 -2.24 15.92
CA ILE A 2 4.62 -3.58 16.45
C ILE A 2 5.45 -3.91 17.70
N VAL A 3 6.73 -3.55 17.70
CA VAL A 3 7.63 -3.72 18.86
C VAL A 3 7.10 -2.97 20.10
N GLU A 4 6.63 -1.72 19.93
CA GLU A 4 6.04 -0.92 21.02
C GLU A 4 4.78 -1.55 21.62
N LEU A 5 3.97 -2.21 20.79
CA LEU A 5 2.80 -2.96 21.25
C LEU A 5 3.23 -4.22 22.01
N ALA A 6 4.21 -4.95 21.48
CA ALA A 6 4.69 -6.18 22.09
C ALA A 6 5.29 -5.96 23.49
N ASP A 7 5.86 -4.77 23.75
CA ASP A 7 6.44 -4.38 25.04
C ASP A 7 5.40 -3.96 26.10
N ARG A 8 4.10 -3.99 25.77
CA ARG A 8 3.03 -3.53 26.67
C ARG A 8 2.02 -4.63 26.93
N ASP A 9 1.97 -5.09 28.18
CA ASP A 9 1.05 -6.16 28.60
C ASP A 9 -0.42 -5.89 28.25
N HIS A 10 -0.87 -4.63 28.38
CA HIS A 10 -2.25 -4.25 28.07
C HIS A 10 -2.57 -4.21 26.56
N ALA A 11 -1.57 -4.37 25.69
CA ALA A 11 -1.76 -4.37 24.25
C ALA A 11 -2.14 -5.75 23.68
N TYR A 12 -1.92 -6.82 24.44
CA TYR A 12 -2.30 -8.18 24.05
C TYR A 12 -3.83 -8.36 24.08
N GLY A 13 -4.34 -9.20 23.18
CA GLY A 13 -5.79 -9.47 23.06
C GLY A 13 -6.61 -8.30 22.50
N GLN A 14 -5.94 -7.29 21.95
CA GLN A 14 -6.55 -6.08 21.40
C GLN A 14 -6.38 -6.02 19.88
N ASN A 15 -7.37 -5.45 19.19
CA ASN A 15 -7.25 -5.10 17.78
C ASN A 15 -6.55 -3.76 17.63
N TRP A 16 -5.54 -3.69 16.76
CA TRP A 16 -4.76 -2.50 16.47
C TRP A 16 -4.73 -2.26 14.96
N HIS A 17 -5.04 -1.04 14.56
CA HIS A 17 -4.85 -0.58 13.18
C HIS A 17 -3.62 0.30 13.11
N ILE A 18 -2.81 0.09 12.07
CA ILE A 18 -1.60 0.86 11.80
C ILE A 18 -1.79 1.53 10.43
N PRO A 19 -2.27 2.78 10.36
CA PRO A 19 -2.41 3.50 9.11
C PRO A 19 -1.05 3.83 8.48
N GLY A 20 -1.05 3.98 7.15
CA GLY A 20 0.06 4.59 6.41
C GLY A 20 0.07 6.12 6.53
N SER A 21 0.84 6.81 5.67
CA SER A 21 0.99 8.27 5.68
C SER A 21 -0.24 9.06 5.18
N GLY A 22 -1.43 8.46 5.23
CA GLY A 22 -2.68 9.02 4.70
C GLY A 22 -3.24 8.27 3.50
N ILE A 23 -4.11 8.93 2.75
CA ILE A 23 -4.80 8.37 1.58
C ILE A 23 -4.02 8.71 0.31
N ILE A 24 -3.94 7.77 -0.61
CA ILE A 24 -3.32 7.98 -1.93
C ILE A 24 -4.18 7.35 -3.03
N SER A 25 -4.25 8.00 -4.18
CA SER A 25 -4.91 7.47 -5.37
C SER A 25 -3.95 6.60 -6.18
N GLY A 26 -4.48 5.64 -6.95
CA GLY A 26 -3.66 4.89 -7.91
C GLY A 26 -2.95 5.79 -8.93
N LYS A 27 -3.56 6.92 -9.32
CA LYS A 27 -2.95 7.91 -10.23
C LYS A 27 -1.75 8.60 -9.59
N GLU A 28 -1.84 8.92 -8.31
CA GLU A 28 -0.72 9.51 -7.55
C GLU A 28 0.41 8.52 -7.37
N ILE A 29 0.13 7.25 -7.10
CA ILE A 29 1.15 6.19 -7.07
C ILE A 29 1.90 6.15 -8.41
N VAL A 30 1.17 6.11 -9.53
CA VAL A 30 1.76 6.13 -10.88
C VAL A 30 2.59 7.38 -11.10
N ARG A 31 2.06 8.57 -10.75
CA ARG A 31 2.77 9.84 -10.90
C ARG A 31 4.10 9.85 -10.15
N ILE A 32 4.10 9.45 -8.87
CA ILE A 32 5.30 9.41 -8.03
C ILE A 32 6.31 8.39 -8.59
N ALA A 33 5.85 7.20 -8.95
CA ALA A 33 6.72 6.17 -9.52
C ALA A 33 7.36 6.63 -10.85
N GLN A 34 6.58 7.25 -11.73
CA GLN A 34 7.10 7.79 -13.00
C GLN A 34 8.10 8.93 -12.80
N GLN A 35 7.90 9.76 -11.78
CA GLN A 35 8.86 10.81 -11.41
C GLN A 35 10.18 10.25 -10.86
N ALA A 36 10.16 9.07 -10.22
CA ALA A 36 11.33 8.44 -9.65
C ALA A 36 12.17 7.63 -10.66
N ILE A 37 11.59 7.25 -11.81
CA ILE A 37 12.29 6.47 -12.83
C ILE A 37 13.30 7.36 -13.58
N SER A 38 14.56 6.93 -13.61
CA SER A 38 15.54 7.46 -14.57
C SER A 38 15.22 6.97 -15.99
N GLY A 39 14.60 7.79 -16.84
CA GLY A 39 14.33 7.49 -18.25
C GLY A 39 12.86 7.64 -18.67
N ALA A 40 12.51 7.07 -19.83
CA ALA A 40 11.15 7.16 -20.36
C ALA A 40 10.19 6.25 -19.58
N SER A 41 9.10 6.82 -19.06
CA SER A 41 8.05 6.06 -18.40
C SER A 41 7.14 5.36 -19.42
N LYS A 42 6.69 4.15 -19.08
CA LYS A 42 5.68 3.44 -19.86
C LYS A 42 4.28 3.92 -19.48
N PRO A 43 3.32 3.92 -20.42
CA PRO A 43 1.93 4.21 -20.09
C PRO A 43 1.38 3.14 -19.14
N VAL A 44 0.60 3.58 -18.15
CA VAL A 44 -0.12 2.70 -17.23
C VAL A 44 -1.59 2.71 -17.62
N LEU A 45 -2.14 1.51 -17.87
CA LEU A 45 -3.54 1.34 -18.25
C LEU A 45 -4.33 0.72 -17.10
N PRO A 46 -5.50 1.27 -16.72
CA PRO A 46 -6.34 0.65 -15.71
C PRO A 46 -6.94 -0.65 -16.25
N MET A 47 -7.03 -1.66 -15.40
CA MET A 47 -7.68 -2.94 -15.71
C MET A 47 -8.96 -3.08 -14.90
N GLY A 48 -10.09 -3.27 -15.58
CA GLY A 48 -11.37 -3.53 -14.94
C GLY A 48 -11.55 -5.00 -14.55
N ARG A 49 -12.54 -5.26 -13.68
CA ARG A 49 -12.88 -6.60 -13.20
C ARG A 49 -13.01 -7.64 -14.32
N LEU A 50 -13.66 -7.29 -15.42
CA LEU A 50 -13.84 -8.20 -16.57
C LEU A 50 -12.50 -8.62 -17.18
N SER A 51 -11.62 -7.66 -17.47
CA SER A 51 -10.29 -7.95 -18.02
C SER A 51 -9.42 -8.77 -17.08
N LEU A 52 -9.45 -8.47 -15.77
CA LEU A 52 -8.72 -9.22 -14.75
C LEU A 52 -9.28 -10.64 -14.60
N SER A 53 -10.61 -10.80 -14.63
CA SER A 53 -11.27 -12.12 -14.52
C SER A 53 -10.90 -13.05 -15.68
N LEU A 54 -10.83 -12.52 -16.90
CA LEU A 54 -10.39 -13.27 -18.08
C LEU A 54 -8.95 -13.77 -17.93
N ILE A 55 -8.04 -12.92 -17.44
CA ILE A 55 -6.65 -13.32 -17.18
C ILE A 55 -6.56 -14.32 -16.02
N GLY A 56 -7.39 -14.15 -15.00
CA GLY A 56 -7.46 -15.04 -13.83
C GLY A 56 -7.84 -16.48 -14.16
N LEU A 57 -8.45 -16.75 -15.31
CA LEU A 57 -8.70 -18.11 -15.79
C LEU A 57 -7.41 -18.87 -16.13
N PHE A 58 -6.35 -18.15 -16.51
CA PHE A 58 -5.07 -18.73 -16.94
C PHE A 58 -3.93 -18.49 -15.93
N VAL A 59 -4.03 -17.43 -15.12
CA VAL A 59 -3.01 -17.03 -14.15
C VAL A 59 -3.60 -17.08 -12.74
N PRO A 60 -3.30 -18.12 -11.92
CA PRO A 60 -3.89 -18.28 -10.59
C PRO A 60 -3.73 -17.06 -9.69
N VAL A 61 -2.57 -16.40 -9.73
CA VAL A 61 -2.30 -15.18 -8.96
C VAL A 61 -3.27 -14.05 -9.32
N MET A 62 -3.68 -13.95 -10.59
CA MET A 62 -4.65 -12.93 -11.02
C MET A 62 -6.07 -13.26 -10.57
N LYS A 63 -6.41 -14.53 -10.38
CA LYS A 63 -7.70 -14.93 -9.80
C LYS A 63 -7.84 -14.41 -8.36
N GLU A 64 -6.80 -14.57 -7.54
CA GLU A 64 -6.76 -14.03 -6.17
C GLU A 64 -6.90 -12.50 -6.14
N VAL A 65 -6.29 -11.80 -7.10
CA VAL A 65 -6.43 -10.34 -7.23
C VAL A 65 -7.88 -9.93 -7.51
N VAL A 66 -8.63 -10.70 -8.31
CA VAL A 66 -10.05 -10.43 -8.58
C VAL A 66 -10.90 -10.59 -7.31
N GLU A 67 -10.58 -11.55 -6.45
CA GLU A 67 -11.27 -11.74 -5.17
C GLU A 67 -11.05 -10.56 -4.22
N MET A 68 -9.88 -9.92 -4.30
CA MET A 68 -9.52 -8.77 -3.47
C MET A 68 -9.82 -7.40 -4.11
N LEU A 69 -10.41 -7.36 -5.30
CA LEU A 69 -10.61 -6.12 -6.05
C LEU A 69 -11.45 -5.07 -5.29
N TYR A 70 -12.35 -5.52 -4.40
CA TYR A 70 -13.18 -4.64 -3.57
C TYR A 70 -12.35 -3.66 -2.73
N LEU A 71 -11.12 -4.02 -2.32
CA LEU A 71 -10.21 -3.13 -1.58
C LEU A 71 -9.75 -1.92 -2.40
N THR A 72 -9.96 -1.95 -3.71
CA THR A 72 -9.58 -0.87 -4.64
C THR A 72 -10.78 -0.08 -5.16
N GLU A 73 -12.01 -0.60 -4.98
CA GLU A 73 -13.24 0.05 -5.43
C GLU A 73 -13.71 1.12 -4.42
N GLU A 74 -13.59 0.82 -3.12
CA GLU A 74 -13.91 1.76 -2.05
C GLU A 74 -12.68 2.11 -1.21
N PRO A 75 -12.53 3.38 -0.76
CA PRO A 75 -11.40 3.77 0.08
C PRO A 75 -11.38 2.99 1.40
N PHE A 76 -10.37 2.12 1.56
CA PHE A 76 -10.11 1.44 2.82
C PHE A 76 -9.24 2.31 3.75
N VAL A 77 -9.89 3.14 4.57
CA VAL A 77 -9.23 4.08 5.49
C VAL A 77 -9.09 3.47 6.89
N LEU A 78 -7.86 3.30 7.35
CA LEU A 78 -7.55 2.83 8.70
C LEU A 78 -7.43 4.00 9.69
N SER A 79 -8.08 3.91 10.84
CA SER A 79 -7.91 4.88 11.93
C SER A 79 -6.79 4.45 12.87
N GLY A 80 -5.80 5.31 13.07
CA GLY A 80 -4.69 5.14 14.03
C GLY A 80 -4.99 5.64 15.44
N GLU A 81 -6.16 6.25 15.68
CA GLU A 81 -6.45 7.00 16.91
C GLU A 81 -6.24 6.19 18.19
N LYS A 82 -6.60 4.89 18.17
CA LYS A 82 -6.39 4.00 19.32
C LYS A 82 -4.91 3.86 19.65
N TYR A 83 -4.08 3.65 18.63
CA TYR A 83 -2.64 3.52 18.80
C TYR A 83 -2.06 4.85 19.28
N GLU A 84 -2.43 5.98 18.66
CA GLU A 84 -1.89 7.29 19.05
C GLU A 84 -2.22 7.66 20.49
N ARG A 85 -3.46 7.38 20.92
CA ARG A 85 -3.91 7.67 22.28
C ARG A 85 -3.23 6.80 23.34
N LEU A 86 -3.04 5.51 23.06
CA LEU A 86 -2.58 4.55 24.07
C LEU A 86 -1.07 4.31 24.03
N ILE A 87 -0.46 4.45 22.85
CA ILE A 87 0.93 4.10 22.60
C ILE A 87 1.78 5.35 22.39
N GLY A 88 1.38 6.20 21.45
CA GLY A 88 2.10 7.41 21.07
C GLY A 88 2.08 7.63 19.56
N PRO A 89 2.81 8.65 19.06
CA PRO A 89 2.74 9.04 17.65
C PRO A 89 3.15 7.91 16.70
N ILE A 90 2.47 7.83 15.56
CA ILE A 90 2.76 6.86 14.50
C ILE A 90 3.77 7.47 13.53
N PRO A 91 5.01 6.94 13.45
CA PRO A 91 5.92 7.34 12.39
C PRO A 91 5.41 6.81 11.05
N ALA A 92 5.28 7.70 10.07
CA ALA A 92 4.85 7.34 8.72
C ALA A 92 5.79 7.96 7.67
N THR A 93 6.44 7.11 6.88
CA THR A 93 7.20 7.55 5.70
C THR A 93 6.22 8.02 4.64
N SER A 94 6.48 9.18 4.03
CA SER A 94 5.61 9.71 2.98
C SER A 94 5.57 8.76 1.78
N PHE A 95 4.44 8.70 1.06
CA PHE A 95 4.36 7.95 -0.19
C PHE A 95 5.41 8.40 -1.21
N GLN A 96 5.74 9.69 -1.25
CA GLN A 96 6.78 10.24 -2.13
C GLN A 96 8.13 9.57 -1.85
N ASP A 97 8.55 9.57 -0.59
CA ASP A 97 9.86 9.05 -0.20
C ASP A 97 9.91 7.53 -0.35
N GLY A 98 8.88 6.83 0.14
CA GLY A 98 8.83 5.37 0.12
C GLY A 98 8.81 4.79 -1.30
N ILE A 99 7.97 5.34 -2.18
CA ILE A 99 7.88 4.89 -3.57
C ILE A 99 9.17 5.25 -4.31
N SER A 100 9.68 6.48 -4.17
CA SER A 100 10.88 6.91 -4.89
C SER A 100 12.10 6.08 -4.50
N ALA A 101 12.34 5.90 -3.19
CA ALA A 101 13.45 5.09 -2.69
C ALA A 101 13.35 3.62 -3.18
N THR A 102 12.14 3.05 -3.21
CA THR A 102 11.92 1.68 -3.69
C THR A 102 12.26 1.55 -5.19
N ILE A 103 11.79 2.49 -6.01
CA ILE A 103 12.09 2.50 -7.45
C ILE A 103 13.60 2.61 -7.69
N HIS A 104 14.27 3.56 -7.03
CA HIS A 104 15.72 3.71 -7.14
C HIS A 104 16.46 2.44 -6.73
N ALA A 105 16.06 1.79 -5.62
CA ALA A 105 16.67 0.54 -5.18
C ALA A 105 16.48 -0.61 -6.19
N LEU A 106 15.34 -0.68 -6.87
CA LEU A 106 15.09 -1.67 -7.92
C LEU A 106 15.91 -1.39 -9.18
N GLN A 107 16.13 -0.13 -9.54
CA GLN A 107 16.95 0.26 -10.69
C GLN A 107 18.45 -0.04 -10.49
N VAL A 108 18.95 0.07 -9.26
CA VAL A 108 20.36 -0.25 -8.94
C VAL A 108 20.63 -1.76 -8.97
N ARG A 109 19.61 -2.59 -8.73
CA ARG A 109 19.73 -4.06 -8.69
C ARG A 109 19.58 -4.73 -10.06
N ALA A 110 19.10 -4.00 -11.07
CA ALA A 110 18.88 -4.49 -12.43
C ALA A 110 20.11 -4.25 -13.30
#